data_AF-A0AAE1MFJ7-F1
#
_entry.id   AF-A0AAE1MFJ7-F1
#
_cell.length_a   1.000
_cell.length_b   1.000
_cell.length_c   1.000
_cell.angle_alpha   90.00
_cell.angle_beta   90.00
_cell.angle_gamma   90.00
#
_symmetry.space_group_name_H-M   'P 1'
#
loop_
_entity.id
_entity.type
_entity.pdbx_description
1 polymer ?
#
loop_
_entity_poly.entity_id
_entity_poly.type
_entity_poly.pdbx_seq_one_letter_code
_entity_poly.pdbx_strand_id
1 'polypeptide(L)'
;MDKSWLNIKDRGNVAYIRGVDNFLAWAFSQHGVTSKIRCPCKKCRNVSFKVKTDVRADLLIKGFWDSYKVWDLHGEVRRYRSGCETSRRVVENDTCEDENVVRMVCDAYGVPCSDDINSGLNETEEPNAHAKWFFDLLKDVAVDNVRTQLLEKFDKKFQEERAEIEAERAEERARMEAERAEERARMEAERAEERTEFDQKMKQMEQRILAVLMQQGQIAAPTSSTLGLPIPQAYQSS
;
A
#
# COMPACT_ATOMS: atom_id res chain seq x y z
N MET A 1 3.75 -24.79 -12.70
CA MET A 1 4.77 -23.81 -12.25
C MET A 1 6.02 -24.58 -11.86
N ASP A 2 7.23 -24.07 -12.14
CA ASP A 2 8.46 -24.71 -11.66
C ASP A 2 8.55 -24.58 -10.12
N LYS A 3 8.84 -25.70 -9.47
CA LYS A 3 8.90 -25.87 -8.00
C LYS A 3 10.25 -26.39 -7.53
N SER A 4 11.23 -26.50 -8.42
CA SER A 4 12.60 -26.93 -8.11
C SER A 4 13.22 -26.11 -6.97
N TRP A 5 12.90 -24.81 -6.90
CA TRP A 5 13.35 -23.87 -5.88
C TRP A 5 12.94 -24.23 -4.45
N LEU A 6 11.90 -25.05 -4.24
CA LEU A 6 11.50 -25.51 -2.91
C LEU A 6 12.57 -26.38 -2.23
N ASN A 7 13.51 -26.94 -3.00
CA ASN A 7 14.58 -27.80 -2.49
C ASN A 7 15.87 -27.03 -2.16
N ILE A 8 15.94 -25.74 -2.48
CA ILE A 8 17.09 -24.89 -2.15
C ILE A 8 17.08 -24.64 -0.64
N LYS A 9 18.19 -24.93 0.04
CA LYS A 9 18.32 -24.73 1.51
C LYS A 9 18.66 -23.27 1.86
N ASP A 10 19.51 -22.65 1.05
CA ASP A 10 19.92 -21.25 1.20
C ASP A 10 18.76 -20.30 0.84
N ARG A 11 18.33 -19.49 1.82
CA ARG A 11 17.21 -18.55 1.67
C ARG A 11 17.62 -17.22 1.06
N GLY A 12 18.93 -16.92 1.03
CA GLY A 12 19.48 -15.77 0.31
C GLY A 12 19.65 -16.05 -1.19
N ASN A 13 19.50 -17.29 -1.62
CA ASN A 13 19.65 -17.67 -3.01
C ASN A 13 18.58 -17.00 -3.89
N VAL A 14 19.01 -16.37 -4.98
CA VAL A 14 18.15 -15.64 -5.93
C VAL A 14 17.02 -16.51 -6.48
N ALA A 15 17.29 -17.79 -6.78
CA ALA A 15 16.25 -18.70 -7.28
C ALA A 15 15.21 -19.03 -6.21
N TYR A 16 15.59 -19.10 -4.93
CA TYR A 16 14.64 -19.26 -3.83
C TYR A 16 13.75 -18.02 -3.68
N ILE A 17 14.36 -16.83 -3.62
CA ILE A 17 13.64 -15.56 -3.49
C ILE A 17 12.64 -15.38 -4.65
N ARG A 18 13.10 -15.59 -5.88
CA ARG A 18 12.23 -15.53 -7.07
C ARG A 18 11.11 -16.56 -7.03
N GLY A 19 11.40 -17.76 -6.54
CA GLY A 19 10.40 -18.80 -6.32
C GLY A 19 9.31 -18.38 -5.33
N VAL A 20 9.69 -17.77 -4.21
CA VAL A 20 8.77 -17.21 -3.21
C VAL A 20 7.91 -16.11 -3.83
N ASP A 21 8.52 -15.17 -4.56
CA ASP A 21 7.80 -14.06 -5.19
C ASP A 21 6.79 -14.55 -6.23
N ASN A 22 7.18 -15.54 -7.04
CA ASN A 22 6.30 -16.20 -7.99
C ASN A 22 5.14 -16.93 -7.31
N PHE A 23 5.41 -17.68 -6.23
CA PHE A 23 4.36 -18.33 -5.43
C PHE A 23 3.37 -17.30 -4.90
N LEU A 24 3.84 -16.19 -4.34
CA LEU A 24 2.97 -15.15 -3.80
C LEU A 24 2.15 -14.47 -4.90
N ALA A 25 2.73 -14.17 -6.05
CA ALA A 25 2.00 -13.61 -7.18
C ALA A 25 0.84 -14.52 -7.61
N TRP A 26 1.11 -15.83 -7.70
CA TRP A 26 0.11 -16.82 -8.07
C TRP A 26 -0.95 -17.07 -6.98
N ALA A 27 -0.54 -17.16 -5.71
CA ALA A 27 -1.46 -17.42 -4.60
C ALA A 27 -2.45 -16.27 -4.38
N PHE A 28 -1.99 -15.01 -4.57
CA PHE A 28 -2.86 -13.84 -4.47
C PHE A 28 -3.69 -13.57 -5.73
N SER A 29 -3.39 -14.20 -6.86
CA SER A 29 -4.21 -14.11 -8.07
C SER A 29 -5.37 -15.11 -8.11
N GLN A 30 -5.51 -15.97 -7.09
CA GLN A 30 -6.59 -16.97 -7.04
C GLN A 30 -7.95 -16.34 -6.74
N HIS A 31 -8.99 -16.93 -7.31
CA HIS A 31 -10.37 -16.51 -7.05
C HIS A 31 -10.71 -16.62 -5.56
N GLY A 32 -11.34 -15.57 -5.01
CA GLY A 32 -11.76 -15.52 -3.60
C GLY A 32 -10.67 -15.05 -2.62
N VAL A 33 -9.44 -14.79 -3.08
CA VAL A 33 -8.38 -14.20 -2.24
C VAL A 33 -8.49 -12.67 -2.28
N THR A 34 -8.71 -12.04 -1.13
CA THR A 34 -8.86 -10.58 -1.02
C THR A 34 -7.58 -9.90 -0.53
N SER A 35 -7.16 -10.18 0.72
CA SER A 35 -6.03 -9.48 1.35
C SER A 35 -5.05 -10.38 2.10
N LYS A 36 -5.46 -11.61 2.43
CA LYS A 36 -4.67 -12.57 3.21
C LYS A 36 -4.72 -13.97 2.60
N ILE A 37 -3.64 -14.70 2.74
CA ILE A 37 -3.54 -16.13 2.39
C ILE A 37 -3.03 -16.93 3.59
N ARG A 38 -3.21 -18.25 3.54
CA ARG A 38 -2.59 -19.17 4.50
C ARG A 38 -1.07 -19.08 4.36
N CYS A 39 -0.34 -19.06 5.47
CA CYS A 39 1.12 -18.97 5.44
C CYS A 39 1.75 -20.37 5.35
N PRO A 40 2.44 -20.73 4.25
CA PRO A 40 3.05 -22.06 4.07
C PRO A 40 4.45 -22.17 4.69
N CYS A 41 4.83 -21.27 5.61
CA CYS A 41 6.12 -21.36 6.27
C CYS A 41 6.17 -22.54 7.26
N LYS A 42 7.37 -23.01 7.60
CA LYS A 42 7.58 -24.17 8.51
C LYS A 42 6.89 -24.01 9.88
N LYS A 43 6.75 -22.78 10.36
CA LYS A 43 6.10 -22.45 11.64
C LYS A 43 4.58 -22.41 11.53
N CYS A 44 4.04 -21.81 10.47
CA CYS A 44 2.60 -21.61 10.32
C CYS A 44 1.88 -22.81 9.71
N ARG A 45 2.55 -23.61 8.87
CA ARG A 45 2.00 -24.85 8.27
C ARG A 45 0.58 -24.69 7.69
N ASN A 46 0.32 -23.59 6.98
CA ASN A 46 -0.97 -23.23 6.41
C ASN A 46 -2.13 -22.97 7.41
N VAL A 47 -1.86 -22.87 8.71
CA VAL A 47 -2.87 -22.60 9.75
C VAL A 47 -3.21 -21.10 9.81
N SER A 48 -2.20 -20.24 9.81
CA SER A 48 -2.39 -18.78 9.99
C SER A 48 -2.63 -18.06 8.67
N PHE A 49 -3.61 -17.16 8.63
CA PHE A 49 -3.84 -16.22 7.52
C PHE A 49 -3.03 -14.93 7.73
N LYS A 50 -2.28 -14.52 6.70
CA LYS A 50 -1.38 -13.36 6.76
C LYS A 50 -1.40 -12.58 5.45
N VAL A 51 -1.05 -11.30 5.54
CA VAL A 51 -0.91 -10.42 4.36
C VAL A 51 0.35 -10.77 3.57
N LYS A 52 0.40 -10.34 2.30
CA LYS A 52 1.48 -10.69 1.36
C LYS A 52 2.89 -10.42 1.91
N THR A 53 3.09 -9.26 2.53
CA THR A 53 4.37 -8.83 3.10
C THR A 53 4.84 -9.78 4.20
N ASP A 54 3.93 -10.15 5.10
CA ASP A 54 4.23 -11.02 6.24
C ASP A 54 4.50 -12.46 5.80
N VAL A 55 3.74 -12.98 4.83
CA VAL A 55 4.00 -14.30 4.26
C VAL A 55 5.36 -14.30 3.57
N ARG A 56 5.70 -13.25 2.82
CA ARG A 56 7.01 -13.12 2.18
C ARG A 56 8.14 -13.14 3.20
N ALA A 57 8.06 -12.31 4.23
CA ALA A 57 9.06 -12.26 5.30
C ALA A 57 9.21 -13.62 6.00
N ASP A 58 8.09 -14.26 6.33
CA ASP A 58 8.09 -15.58 6.95
C ASP A 58 8.74 -16.65 6.07
N LEU A 59 8.50 -16.63 4.75
CA LEU A 59 9.10 -17.58 3.83
C LEU A 59 10.60 -17.37 3.66
N LEU A 60 11.08 -16.12 3.70
CA LEU A 60 12.51 -15.82 3.62
C LEU A 60 13.25 -16.16 4.93
N ILE A 61 12.63 -15.93 6.09
CA ILE A 61 13.26 -16.14 7.40
C ILE A 61 13.12 -17.60 7.87
N LYS A 62 11.90 -18.17 7.79
CA LYS A 62 11.57 -19.48 8.37
C LYS A 62 11.58 -20.60 7.33
N GLY A 63 11.58 -20.24 6.05
CA GLY A 63 11.52 -21.18 4.94
C GLY A 63 10.12 -21.76 4.69
N PHE A 64 9.99 -22.34 3.51
CA PHE A 64 8.78 -23.03 3.06
C PHE A 64 8.62 -24.38 3.77
N TRP A 65 7.39 -24.82 3.99
CA TRP A 65 7.11 -26.13 4.57
C TRP A 65 7.47 -27.25 3.57
N ASP A 66 8.49 -28.04 3.91
CA ASP A 66 9.13 -28.96 2.96
C ASP A 66 8.16 -30.00 2.36
N SER A 67 7.15 -30.43 3.12
CA SER A 67 6.12 -31.39 2.70
C SER A 67 5.02 -30.77 1.83
N TYR A 68 4.91 -29.45 1.79
CA TYR A 68 3.85 -28.74 1.07
C TYR A 68 4.24 -28.52 -0.40
N LYS A 69 4.23 -29.60 -1.18
CA LYS A 69 4.62 -29.57 -2.60
C LYS A 69 3.45 -29.31 -3.55
N VAL A 70 2.22 -29.59 -3.11
CA VAL A 70 0.97 -29.29 -3.81
C VAL A 70 0.34 -28.10 -3.11
N TRP A 71 0.02 -27.05 -3.84
CA TRP A 71 -0.55 -25.81 -3.33
C TRP A 71 -2.08 -25.82 -3.41
N ASP A 72 -2.69 -26.93 -3.00
CA ASP A 72 -4.13 -27.19 -2.99
C ASP A 72 -4.93 -26.13 -2.21
N LEU A 73 -4.48 -25.77 -1.00
CA LEU A 73 -5.02 -24.69 -0.17
C LEU A 73 -4.83 -23.30 -0.77
N HIS A 74 -4.13 -23.22 -1.90
CA HIS A 74 -3.90 -22.00 -2.66
C HIS A 74 -4.37 -22.19 -4.12
N GLY A 75 -5.28 -23.13 -4.42
CA GLY A 75 -5.94 -23.24 -5.73
C GLY A 75 -5.23 -24.12 -6.77
N GLU A 76 -4.18 -24.86 -6.41
CA GLU A 76 -3.58 -25.82 -7.33
C GLU A 76 -4.40 -27.11 -7.41
N VAL A 77 -5.09 -27.29 -8.53
CA VAL A 77 -5.83 -28.52 -8.81
C VAL A 77 -4.85 -29.64 -9.17
N ARG A 78 -4.94 -30.77 -8.45
CA ARG A 78 -4.21 -32.00 -8.81
C ARG A 78 -4.78 -32.55 -10.12
N ARG A 79 -4.03 -32.43 -11.21
CA ARG A 79 -4.38 -33.15 -12.44
C ARG A 79 -4.08 -34.63 -12.23
N TYR A 80 -5.10 -35.42 -11.91
CA TYR A 80 -5.03 -36.86 -12.11
C TYR A 80 -4.92 -37.10 -13.62
N ARG A 81 -3.78 -37.61 -14.08
CA ARG A 81 -3.67 -38.14 -15.44
C ARG A 81 -4.49 -39.43 -15.50
N SER A 82 -5.78 -39.31 -15.79
CA SER A 82 -6.58 -40.38 -16.37
C SER A 82 -7.52 -39.74 -17.39
N GLY A 83 -7.43 -40.19 -18.64
CA GLY A 83 -8.10 -39.57 -19.77
C GLY A 83 -9.61 -39.75 -19.72
N CYS A 84 -10.34 -38.64 -19.78
CA CYS A 84 -11.64 -38.53 -20.43
C CYS A 84 -12.00 -37.04 -20.52
N GLU A 85 -11.99 -36.50 -21.74
CA GLU A 85 -12.71 -35.25 -22.03
C GLU A 85 -14.20 -35.56 -22.05
N THR A 86 -14.99 -34.97 -21.15
CA THR A 86 -16.36 -34.59 -21.49
C THR A 86 -16.83 -33.43 -20.61
N SER A 87 -17.17 -32.35 -21.31
CA SER A 87 -18.23 -31.37 -21.03
C SER A 87 -18.64 -31.09 -19.57
N ARG A 88 -18.47 -29.81 -19.19
CA ARG A 88 -19.42 -28.98 -18.43
C ARG A 88 -20.73 -29.70 -18.12
N ARG A 89 -20.89 -30.13 -16.86
CA ARG A 89 -22.19 -30.32 -16.20
C ARG A 89 -22.09 -29.83 -14.77
N VAL A 90 -23.04 -28.95 -14.45
CA VAL A 90 -23.40 -28.55 -13.09
C VAL A 90 -23.79 -29.84 -12.36
N VAL A 91 -23.18 -30.10 -11.20
CA VAL A 91 -23.66 -31.15 -10.29
C VAL A 91 -23.91 -30.47 -8.96
N GLU A 92 -25.16 -30.58 -8.56
CA GLU A 92 -25.76 -30.04 -7.35
C GLU A 92 -25.14 -30.66 -6.10
N ASN A 93 -25.19 -29.85 -5.04
CA ASN A 93 -25.21 -30.19 -3.61
C ASN A 93 -25.17 -31.70 -3.27
N ASP A 94 -24.04 -32.17 -2.76
CA ASP A 94 -23.93 -33.46 -2.07
C ASP A 94 -23.38 -33.19 -0.67
N THR A 95 -24.29 -32.89 0.25
CA THR A 95 -24.03 -32.81 1.69
C THR A 95 -23.80 -34.23 2.20
N CYS A 96 -22.55 -34.60 2.50
CA CYS A 96 -22.28 -35.77 3.31
C CYS A 96 -22.69 -35.46 4.76
N GLU A 97 -23.82 -36.01 5.19
CA GLU A 97 -24.36 -35.87 6.53
C GLU A 97 -23.37 -36.47 7.56
N ASP A 98 -22.67 -35.58 8.27
CA ASP A 98 -21.73 -35.88 9.36
C ASP A 98 -22.46 -36.11 10.72
N GLU A 99 -23.75 -36.45 10.68
CA GLU A 99 -24.59 -36.64 11.88
C GLU A 99 -24.55 -38.09 12.41
N ASN A 100 -23.97 -39.03 11.66
CA ASN A 100 -24.00 -40.44 12.05
C ASN A 100 -22.82 -40.87 12.96
N VAL A 101 -21.73 -40.09 13.01
CA VAL A 101 -20.56 -40.45 13.83
C VAL A 101 -20.78 -40.07 15.29
N VAL A 102 -21.42 -38.91 15.54
CA VAL A 102 -21.69 -38.39 16.89
C VAL A 102 -22.65 -39.32 17.65
N ARG A 103 -23.70 -39.81 16.97
CA ARG A 103 -24.69 -40.72 17.55
C ARG A 103 -24.09 -42.07 17.96
N MET A 104 -23.19 -42.64 17.14
CA MET A 104 -22.51 -43.90 17.49
C MET A 104 -21.58 -43.76 18.71
N VAL A 105 -20.97 -42.58 18.92
CA VAL A 105 -20.12 -42.33 20.10
C VAL A 105 -20.98 -42.19 21.37
N CYS A 106 -22.12 -41.53 21.31
CA CYS A 106 -23.02 -41.38 22.47
C CYS A 106 -23.58 -42.73 22.95
N ASP A 107 -23.95 -43.62 22.01
CA ASP A 107 -24.42 -44.98 22.32
C ASP A 107 -23.32 -45.86 22.94
N ALA A 108 -22.07 -45.73 22.50
CA ALA A 108 -20.95 -46.52 23.01
C ALA A 108 -20.55 -46.17 24.45
N TYR A 109 -20.82 -44.93 24.88
CA TYR A 109 -20.50 -44.43 26.22
C TYR A 109 -21.73 -44.27 27.12
N GLY A 110 -22.93 -44.64 26.66
CA GLY A 110 -24.17 -44.60 27.45
C GLY A 110 -24.60 -43.18 27.85
N VAL A 111 -24.22 -42.16 27.08
CA VAL A 111 -24.55 -40.75 27.33
C VAL A 111 -25.78 -40.38 26.50
N PRO A 112 -26.91 -39.99 27.11
CA PRO A 112 -28.05 -39.49 26.35
C PRO A 112 -27.68 -38.18 25.62
N CYS A 113 -27.83 -38.15 24.30
CA CYS A 113 -27.88 -36.90 23.55
C CYS A 113 -29.17 -36.18 23.91
N SER A 114 -29.08 -35.15 24.75
CA SER A 114 -30.21 -34.29 25.09
C SER A 114 -29.89 -32.85 24.73
N ASP A 115 -30.69 -32.31 23.81
CA ASP A 115 -30.77 -30.90 23.41
C ASP A 115 -31.35 -29.97 24.50
N ASP A 116 -31.28 -30.29 25.79
CA ASP A 116 -31.79 -29.42 26.86
C ASP A 116 -31.10 -29.70 28.21
N ILE A 117 -30.07 -28.93 28.56
CA ILE A 117 -29.68 -28.70 29.97
C ILE A 117 -29.32 -27.22 30.16
N ASN A 118 -30.30 -26.45 30.60
CA ASN A 118 -30.05 -25.32 31.49
C ASN A 118 -30.19 -25.80 32.94
N SER A 119 -29.07 -25.95 33.65
CA SER A 119 -28.90 -25.57 35.07
C SER A 119 -27.57 -26.10 35.63
N GLY A 120 -26.72 -25.19 36.13
CA GLY A 120 -26.06 -25.45 37.43
C GLY A 120 -24.55 -25.65 37.49
N LEU A 121 -23.74 -24.79 36.85
CA LEU A 121 -22.43 -24.41 37.38
C LEU A 121 -22.29 -22.87 37.30
N ASN A 122 -22.65 -22.21 38.41
CA ASN A 122 -22.42 -20.78 38.61
C ASN A 122 -20.96 -20.56 39.02
N GLU A 123 -20.10 -20.35 38.03
CA GLU A 123 -19.01 -19.38 38.13
C GLU A 123 -19.08 -18.50 36.88
N THR A 124 -20.04 -17.57 36.85
CA THR A 124 -19.98 -16.44 35.92
C THR A 124 -18.83 -15.55 36.37
N GLU A 125 -17.63 -15.87 35.91
CA GLU A 125 -16.47 -14.98 35.96
C GLU A 125 -16.85 -13.69 35.22
N GLU A 126 -16.66 -12.52 35.84
CA GLU A 126 -16.91 -11.25 35.17
C GLU A 126 -16.09 -11.19 33.88
N PRO A 127 -16.69 -10.78 32.74
CA PRO A 127 -15.95 -10.67 31.50
C PRO A 127 -14.70 -9.82 31.73
N ASN A 128 -13.54 -10.30 31.27
CA ASN A 128 -12.31 -9.51 31.33
C ASN A 128 -12.56 -8.11 30.74
N ALA A 129 -11.83 -7.09 31.17
CA ALA A 129 -12.11 -5.70 30.80
C ALA A 129 -12.20 -5.47 29.27
N HIS A 130 -11.50 -6.28 28.48
CA HIS A 130 -11.54 -6.25 27.02
C HIS A 130 -12.75 -6.99 26.42
N ALA A 131 -13.37 -7.90 27.14
CA ALA A 131 -14.60 -8.58 26.74
C ALA A 131 -15.84 -7.82 27.24
N LYS A 132 -15.71 -7.03 28.31
CA LYS A 132 -16.81 -6.27 28.90
C LYS A 132 -17.46 -5.31 27.89
N TRP A 133 -16.67 -4.53 27.13
CA TRP A 133 -17.23 -3.64 26.10
C TRP A 133 -17.96 -4.40 24.99
N PHE A 134 -17.49 -5.60 24.64
CA PHE A 134 -18.11 -6.45 23.64
C PHE A 134 -19.44 -7.02 24.14
N PHE A 135 -19.50 -7.47 25.40
CA PHE A 135 -20.74 -7.99 26.01
C PHE A 135 -21.76 -6.88 26.31
N ASP A 136 -21.32 -5.69 26.70
CA ASP A 136 -22.20 -4.53 26.88
C ASP A 136 -22.78 -4.08 25.52
N LEU A 137 -21.94 -4.06 24.47
CA LEU A 137 -22.39 -3.82 23.09
C LEU A 137 -23.41 -4.86 22.61
N LEU A 138 -23.33 -6.11 23.06
CA LEU A 138 -24.31 -7.15 22.72
C LEU A 138 -25.62 -7.03 23.51
N LYS A 139 -25.57 -6.49 24.74
CA LYS A 139 -26.77 -6.25 25.57
C LYS A 139 -27.59 -5.07 25.07
N ASP A 140 -26.94 -4.06 24.51
CA ASP A 140 -27.60 -2.86 23.94
C ASP A 140 -28.29 -3.12 22.59
N VAL A 141 -28.27 -4.37 22.10
CA VAL A 141 -28.47 -4.76 20.70
C VAL A 141 -29.58 -5.82 20.52
N ALA A 142 -30.54 -5.88 21.43
CA ALA A 142 -31.80 -6.53 21.13
C ALA A 142 -32.53 -5.72 20.03
N VAL A 143 -32.44 -6.17 18.77
CA VAL A 143 -33.37 -6.03 17.61
C VAL A 143 -32.58 -6.08 16.28
N ASP A 144 -33.07 -6.86 15.32
CA ASP A 144 -32.48 -7.17 14.00
C ASP A 144 -32.15 -5.93 13.14
N ASN A 145 -30.93 -5.37 13.25
CA ASN A 145 -30.23 -4.59 12.20
C ASN A 145 -28.74 -4.32 12.53
N VAL A 146 -28.17 -5.00 13.54
CA VAL A 146 -26.92 -4.56 14.17
C VAL A 146 -25.68 -4.99 13.40
N ARG A 147 -25.69 -6.14 12.73
CA ARG A 147 -24.55 -6.60 11.93
C ARG A 147 -24.19 -5.61 10.81
N THR A 148 -25.20 -5.07 10.12
CA THR A 148 -25.02 -4.11 9.03
C THR A 148 -24.52 -2.77 9.57
N GLN A 149 -25.14 -2.26 10.64
CA GLN A 149 -24.71 -1.01 11.28
C GLN A 149 -23.29 -1.10 11.87
N LEU A 150 -22.90 -2.26 12.38
CA LEU A 150 -21.56 -2.46 12.92
C LEU A 150 -20.52 -2.50 11.80
N LEU A 151 -20.81 -3.20 10.69
CA LEU A 151 -19.94 -3.21 9.50
C LEU A 151 -19.80 -1.82 8.89
N GLU A 152 -20.88 -1.06 8.77
CA GLU A 152 -20.84 0.32 8.28
C GLU A 152 -20.00 1.22 9.19
N LYS A 153 -20.10 1.06 10.52
CA LYS A 153 -19.26 1.78 11.48
C LYS A 153 -17.79 1.40 11.36
N PHE A 154 -17.48 0.12 11.15
CA PHE A 154 -16.10 -0.34 10.92
C PHE A 154 -15.55 0.20 9.61
N ASP A 155 -16.28 0.06 8.50
CA ASP A 155 -15.86 0.52 7.18
C ASP A 155 -15.65 2.04 7.18
N LYS A 156 -16.57 2.80 7.79
CA LYS A 156 -16.41 4.25 7.96
C LYS A 156 -15.13 4.59 8.72
N LYS A 157 -14.88 3.92 9.84
CA LYS A 157 -13.66 4.14 10.65
C LYS A 157 -12.38 3.82 9.86
N PHE A 158 -12.38 2.74 9.07
CA PHE A 158 -11.24 2.40 8.22
C PHE A 158 -11.04 3.40 7.08
N GLN A 159 -12.12 3.93 6.49
CA GLN A 159 -12.02 4.95 5.45
C GLN A 159 -11.50 6.28 6.01
N GLU A 160 -11.94 6.67 7.21
CA GLU A 160 -11.45 7.86 7.91
C GLU A 160 -9.94 7.75 8.20
N GLU A 161 -9.49 6.63 8.79
CA GLU A 161 -8.06 6.40 9.08
C GLU A 161 -7.21 6.35 7.80
N ARG A 162 -7.74 5.75 6.72
CA ARG A 162 -7.07 5.77 5.41
C ARG A 162 -6.97 7.17 4.83
N ALA A 163 -8.03 7.97 4.93
CA ALA A 163 -8.06 9.33 4.42
C ALA A 163 -7.08 10.22 5.19
N GLU A 164 -6.98 10.02 6.51
CA GLU A 164 -6.01 10.73 7.36
C GLU A 164 -4.57 10.42 6.96
N ILE A 165 -4.23 9.13 6.81
CA ILE A 165 -2.90 8.70 6.34
C ILE A 165 -2.60 9.24 4.92
N GLU A 166 -3.61 9.29 4.05
CA GLU A 166 -3.43 9.82 2.70
C GLU A 166 -3.22 11.33 2.70
N ALA A 167 -3.92 12.07 3.57
CA ALA A 167 -3.75 13.50 3.78
C ALA A 167 -2.37 13.82 4.33
N GLU A 168 -1.90 13.10 5.35
CA GLU A 168 -0.55 13.28 5.91
C GLU A 168 0.53 13.04 4.84
N ARG A 169 0.40 11.96 4.05
CA ARG A 169 1.31 11.69 2.93
C ARG A 169 1.21 12.75 1.83
N ALA A 170 0.05 13.37 1.63
CA ALA A 170 -0.11 14.45 0.66
C ALA A 170 0.57 15.74 1.14
N GLU A 171 0.45 16.07 2.42
CA GLU A 171 1.19 17.18 3.04
C GLU A 171 2.70 16.96 2.96
N GLU A 172 3.19 15.75 3.25
CA GLU A 172 4.62 15.44 3.12
C GLU A 172 5.11 15.59 1.67
N ARG A 173 4.32 15.11 0.69
CA ARG A 173 4.62 15.32 -0.74
C ARG A 173 4.67 16.80 -1.11
N ALA A 174 3.70 17.59 -0.64
CA ALA A 174 3.63 19.03 -0.89
C ALA A 174 4.81 19.78 -0.26
N ARG A 175 5.22 19.40 0.96
CA ARG A 175 6.40 19.96 1.63
C ARG A 175 7.68 19.69 0.84
N MET A 176 7.88 18.45 0.40
CA MET A 176 9.04 18.08 -0.43
C MET A 176 9.03 18.78 -1.80
N GLU A 177 7.85 19.02 -2.38
CA GLU A 177 7.73 19.76 -3.63
C GLU A 177 8.04 21.26 -3.45
N ALA A 178 7.57 21.86 -2.36
CA ALA A 178 7.89 23.24 -1.99
C ALA A 178 9.40 23.43 -1.77
N GLU A 179 10.06 22.54 -1.03
CA GLU A 179 11.51 22.59 -0.83
C GLU A 179 12.28 22.52 -2.16
N ARG A 180 11.89 21.60 -3.06
CA ARG A 180 12.49 21.54 -4.41
C ARG A 180 12.20 22.80 -5.23
N ALA A 181 11.04 23.44 -5.04
CA ALA A 181 10.70 24.67 -5.74
C ALA A 181 11.54 25.85 -5.23
N GLU A 182 11.78 25.94 -3.92
CA GLU A 182 12.69 26.91 -3.31
C GLU A 182 14.13 26.73 -3.80
N GLU A 183 14.62 25.48 -3.88
CA GLU A 183 15.95 25.22 -4.42
C GLU A 183 16.06 25.64 -5.90
N ARG A 184 15.05 25.35 -6.72
CA ARG A 184 15.00 25.82 -8.12
C ARG A 184 15.03 27.34 -8.20
N ALA A 185 14.26 28.02 -7.35
CA ALA A 185 14.23 29.48 -7.30
C ALA A 185 15.58 30.07 -6.88
N ARG A 186 16.29 29.45 -5.92
CA ARG A 186 17.63 29.87 -5.50
C ARG A 186 18.63 29.78 -6.66
N MET A 187 18.65 28.65 -7.36
CA MET A 187 19.52 28.43 -8.53
C MET A 187 19.17 29.36 -9.70
N GLU A 188 17.91 29.77 -9.83
CA GLU A 188 17.49 30.74 -10.85
C GLU A 188 17.91 32.18 -10.48
N ALA A 189 17.80 32.55 -9.20
CA ALA A 189 18.27 33.83 -8.70
C ALA A 189 19.79 33.97 -8.83
N GLU A 190 20.55 32.93 -8.50
CA GLU A 190 22.02 32.90 -8.68
C GLU A 190 22.40 33.11 -10.16
N ARG A 191 21.77 32.36 -11.07
CA ARG A 191 21.98 32.58 -12.52
C ARG A 191 21.54 33.97 -12.98
N ALA A 192 20.56 34.58 -12.34
CA ALA A 192 20.14 35.96 -12.66
C ALA A 192 21.18 36.97 -12.19
N GLU A 193 21.75 36.77 -11.01
CA GLU A 193 22.86 37.58 -10.50
C GLU A 193 24.07 37.52 -11.42
N GLU A 194 24.49 36.31 -11.84
CA GLU A 194 25.58 36.13 -12.82
C GLU A 194 25.32 36.89 -14.13
N ARG A 195 24.07 36.84 -14.64
CA ARG A 195 23.68 37.62 -15.83
C ARG A 195 23.83 39.12 -15.59
N THR A 196 23.39 39.62 -14.44
CA THR A 196 23.52 41.05 -14.13
C THR A 196 24.97 41.48 -13.95
N GLU A 197 25.82 40.63 -13.36
CA GLU A 197 27.25 40.92 -13.22
C GLU A 197 27.94 40.97 -14.59
N PHE A 198 27.61 40.01 -15.48
CA PHE A 198 28.10 40.01 -16.85
C PHE A 198 27.70 41.29 -17.59
N ASP A 199 26.43 41.68 -17.51
CA ASP A 199 25.92 42.90 -18.15
C ASP A 199 26.61 44.17 -17.61
N GLN A 200 26.88 44.23 -16.30
CA GLN A 200 27.63 45.33 -15.70
C GLN A 200 29.07 45.39 -16.20
N LYS A 201 29.76 44.24 -16.26
CA LYS A 201 31.12 44.15 -16.81
C LYS A 201 31.17 44.58 -18.27
N MET A 202 30.17 44.19 -19.07
CA MET A 202 30.04 44.61 -20.46
C MET A 202 29.90 46.13 -20.57
N LYS A 203 28.98 46.75 -19.81
CA LYS A 203 28.83 48.21 -19.77
C LYS A 203 30.12 48.92 -19.32
N GLN A 204 30.81 48.37 -18.33
CA GLN A 204 32.08 48.93 -17.87
C GLN A 204 33.16 48.84 -18.96
N MET A 205 33.22 47.72 -19.68
CA MET A 205 34.17 47.57 -20.79
C MET A 205 33.86 48.54 -21.93
N GLU A 206 32.58 48.71 -22.28
CA GLU A 206 32.15 49.72 -23.27
C GLU A 206 32.57 51.13 -22.85
N GLN A 207 32.34 51.52 -21.60
CA GLN A 207 32.78 52.82 -21.07
C GLN A 207 34.29 53.00 -21.14
N ARG A 208 35.07 51.95 -20.84
CA ARG A 208 36.53 52.00 -20.94
C ARG A 208 37.01 52.16 -22.39
N ILE A 209 36.38 51.45 -23.34
CA ILE A 209 36.68 51.61 -24.77
C ILE A 209 36.41 53.04 -25.20
N LEU A 210 35.23 53.58 -24.88
CA LEU A 210 34.88 54.97 -25.21
C LEU A 210 35.88 55.96 -24.58
N ALA A 211 36.29 55.76 -23.33
CA ALA A 211 37.27 56.64 -22.68
C ALA A 211 38.64 56.62 -23.39
N VAL A 212 39.11 55.44 -23.84
CA VAL A 212 40.37 55.31 -24.60
C VAL A 212 40.26 56.03 -25.95
N LEU A 213 39.16 55.82 -26.68
CA LEU A 213 38.92 56.49 -27.96
C LEU A 213 38.86 58.02 -27.79
N MET A 214 38.28 58.52 -26.68
CA MET A 214 38.29 59.95 -26.34
C MET A 214 39.71 60.48 -26.06
N GLN A 215 40.53 59.76 -25.28
CA GLN A 215 41.91 60.15 -25.01
C GLN A 215 42.78 60.21 -26.27
N GLN A 216 42.50 59.34 -27.24
CA GLN A 216 43.16 59.33 -28.54
C GLN A 216 42.61 60.39 -29.52
N GLY A 217 41.64 61.20 -29.09
CA GLY A 217 41.02 62.24 -29.91
C GLY A 217 40.15 61.70 -31.06
N GLN A 218 39.82 60.41 -31.04
CA GLN A 218 39.02 59.76 -32.09
C GLN A 218 37.52 60.05 -31.96
N ILE A 219 37.06 60.46 -30.78
CA ILE A 219 35.68 60.90 -30.48
C ILE A 219 35.69 62.10 -29.52
N ALA A 220 34.80 63.06 -29.73
CA ALA A 220 34.68 64.28 -28.92
C ALA A 220 33.81 64.06 -27.66
N ALA A 221 34.11 64.77 -26.57
CA ALA A 221 33.31 64.71 -25.35
C ALA A 221 31.86 65.16 -25.61
N PRO A 222 30.84 64.50 -25.01
CA PRO A 222 29.46 64.95 -25.15
C PRO A 222 29.35 66.36 -24.56
N THR A 223 29.16 67.36 -25.42
CA THR A 223 28.97 68.75 -25.00
C THR A 223 27.59 68.87 -24.36
N SER A 224 27.56 69.22 -23.08
CA SER A 224 26.33 69.56 -22.36
C SER A 224 25.82 70.91 -22.87
N SER A 225 25.19 70.91 -24.05
CA SER A 225 24.39 72.02 -24.56
C SER A 225 23.59 71.53 -25.75
N THR A 226 22.30 71.25 -25.53
CA THR A 226 21.19 71.72 -26.37
C THR A 226 19.89 71.49 -25.60
N LEU A 227 19.43 72.59 -25.00
CA LEU A 227 18.05 73.11 -25.03
C LEU A 227 16.89 72.15 -24.83
N GLY A 228 16.06 72.52 -23.85
CA GLY A 228 14.68 72.08 -23.76
C GLY A 228 13.95 72.26 -25.10
N LEU A 229 13.29 71.19 -25.51
CA LEU A 229 12.13 71.27 -26.39
C LEU A 229 10.93 70.78 -25.56
N PRO A 230 9.80 71.50 -25.61
CA PRO A 230 8.62 71.14 -24.83
C PRO A 230 8.05 69.81 -25.32
N ILE A 231 7.70 68.94 -24.37
CA ILE A 231 6.94 67.71 -24.59
C ILE A 231 5.55 68.11 -25.09
N PRO A 232 5.11 67.71 -26.30
CA PRO A 232 3.71 67.83 -26.68
C PRO A 232 2.92 66.78 -25.88
N GLN A 233 1.98 67.25 -25.05
CA GLN A 233 0.90 66.42 -24.51
C GLN A 233 0.05 65.90 -25.68
N ALA A 234 -0.01 64.57 -25.84
CA ALA A 234 -1.04 63.79 -26.53
C ALA A 234 -0.51 62.34 -26.63
N TYR A 235 -1.12 61.26 -26.14
CA TYR A 235 -2.51 60.90 -25.94
C TYR A 235 -2.60 59.98 -24.71
N GLN A 236 -3.51 60.30 -23.79
CA GLN A 236 -4.27 59.28 -23.07
C GLN A 236 -5.40 58.78 -23.98
N SER A 237 -6.00 57.64 -23.60
CA SER A 237 -7.18 56.97 -24.19
C SER A 237 -6.81 55.92 -25.26
N SER A 238 -7.22 54.65 -25.17
CA SER A 238 -8.27 53.97 -24.40
C SER A 238 -7.96 52.49 -24.21
#